data_AF-A0A933KUY2-F1
#
_entry.id   AF-A0A933KUY2-F1
#
_cell.length_a   1.000
_cell.length_b   1.000
_cell.length_c   1.000
_cell.angle_alpha   90.00
_cell.angle_beta   90.00
_cell.angle_gamma   90.00
#
_symmetry.space_group_name_H-M   'P 1'
#
loop_
_entity.id
_entity.type
_entity.pdbx_description
1 polymer ?
#
loop_
_entity_poly.entity_id
_entity_poly.type
_entity_poly.pdbx_seq_one_letter_code
_entity_poly.pdbx_strand_id
1 'polypeptide(L)'
;MPIQQGDTYALSIHADYRCHRSGVCCTSDWDVPIELPLYRTLENAMAEGRLRPAADAAADPRAFAAGPDLPDDAAAMVARTRSGDCVFYQRRSGLCAVQHDLGEAHLPATCRHFPRLAVRDGRGTFITLTHYCPTAASMLFRDDVPLAIVERPPAFPPGDYGGLAIIGDDWPPLLHPRMLMDFDGYTAWERHMVARCAAANISPESVVATLARDARLLRRHDPAHGAIARAVSDLPRAFVRRPPPVDLRASLELFGEVVRAVPDDMTPDADEERLPEAYLRWVAPGWDRWRQPLTRYVAAKAFASWTAYQGRGVQTIVRGLDAALAVVRVEAARQCRDAGGALDAALLREAFRSADFLLNHLAAGDALADSWATVEDASHIEDGDDRSVVARAGLTLDDA
;
A
#
# COMPACT_ATOMS: atom_id res chain seq x y z
N MET A 1 -14.44 -3.02 20.53
CA MET A 1 -14.95 -1.66 20.73
C MET A 1 -15.53 -1.20 19.40
N PRO A 2 -16.73 -0.57 19.40
CA PRO A 2 -17.29 0.03 18.19
C PRO A 2 -16.37 1.18 17.75
N ILE A 3 -16.16 1.30 16.44
CA ILE A 3 -15.37 2.36 15.82
C ILE A 3 -16.17 3.66 15.92
N GLN A 4 -15.61 4.74 16.47
CA GLN A 4 -16.28 6.05 16.45
C GLN A 4 -15.97 6.77 15.13
N GLN A 5 -17.01 7.34 14.52
CA GLN A 5 -16.87 8.13 13.30
C GLN A 5 -15.93 9.32 13.55
N GLY A 6 -14.86 9.42 12.76
CA GLY A 6 -13.81 10.43 12.91
C GLY A 6 -12.50 9.96 13.55
N ASP A 7 -12.43 8.70 14.00
CA ASP A 7 -11.17 8.13 14.49
C ASP A 7 -10.19 7.78 13.37
N THR A 8 -8.90 7.87 13.69
CA THR A 8 -7.80 7.39 12.84
C THR A 8 -7.31 6.03 13.34
N TYR A 9 -7.05 5.11 12.43
CA TYR A 9 -6.55 3.76 12.69
C TYR A 9 -5.25 3.52 11.93
N ALA A 10 -4.33 2.76 12.52
CA ALA A 10 -3.12 2.29 11.85
C ALA A 10 -2.71 0.90 12.35
N LEU A 11 -1.75 0.28 11.68
CA LEU A 11 -1.04 -0.84 12.26
C LEU A 11 -0.13 -0.35 13.40
N SER A 12 -0.07 -1.09 14.49
CA SER A 12 0.80 -0.81 15.66
C SER A 12 2.27 -0.61 15.26
N ILE A 13 2.75 -1.36 14.26
CA ILE A 13 4.10 -1.23 13.72
C ILE A 13 4.34 0.12 13.04
N HIS A 14 3.30 0.83 12.61
CA HIS A 14 3.34 2.15 11.97
C HIS A 14 2.94 3.30 12.90
N ALA A 15 2.41 3.00 14.09
CA ALA A 15 1.66 3.96 14.92
C ALA A 15 2.48 5.17 15.41
N ASP A 16 3.79 5.04 15.48
CA ASP A 16 4.75 6.08 15.90
C ASP A 16 5.68 6.51 14.75
N TYR A 17 5.29 6.25 13.50
CA TYR A 17 6.06 6.65 12.32
C TYR A 17 6.51 8.11 12.39
N ARG A 18 7.82 8.31 12.16
CA ARG A 18 8.44 9.61 11.96
C ARG A 18 9.48 9.47 10.86
N CYS A 19 9.49 10.42 9.92
CA CYS A 19 10.51 10.44 8.88
C CYS A 19 11.92 10.42 9.51
N HIS A 20 12.75 9.46 9.12
CA HIS A 20 14.12 9.32 9.60
C HIS A 20 15.13 9.70 8.52
N ARG A 21 14.81 10.78 7.78
CA ARG A 21 15.75 11.44 6.85
C ARG A 21 16.15 10.56 5.67
N SER A 22 15.19 9.82 5.12
CA SER A 22 15.45 8.91 4.00
C SER A 22 15.77 9.64 2.70
N GLY A 23 15.31 10.89 2.54
CA GLY A 23 15.49 11.69 1.34
C GLY A 23 14.68 11.22 0.12
N VAL A 24 14.09 10.02 0.15
CA VAL A 24 13.44 9.41 -1.02
C VAL A 24 12.33 10.29 -1.58
N CYS A 25 11.41 10.81 -0.77
CA CYS A 25 10.39 11.73 -1.26
C CYS A 25 10.94 13.01 -1.92
N CYS A 26 12.15 13.42 -1.56
CA CYS A 26 12.79 14.60 -2.13
C CYS A 26 13.58 14.29 -3.41
N THR A 27 13.93 13.03 -3.65
CA THR A 27 14.73 12.58 -4.80
C THR A 27 13.90 11.80 -5.83
N SER A 28 12.69 11.38 -5.46
CA SER A 28 11.74 10.79 -6.39
C SER A 28 11.11 11.92 -7.20
N ASP A 29 11.18 11.80 -8.53
CA ASP A 29 10.92 12.86 -9.50
C ASP A 29 9.42 13.22 -9.66
N TRP A 30 8.78 13.59 -8.55
CA TRP A 30 7.33 13.77 -8.46
C TRP A 30 6.94 15.24 -8.37
N ASP A 31 5.95 15.68 -9.12
CA ASP A 31 5.49 17.05 -8.99
C ASP A 31 4.93 17.36 -7.59
N VAL A 32 5.42 18.45 -6.99
CA VAL A 32 5.00 18.89 -5.64
C VAL A 32 4.29 20.24 -5.75
N PRO A 33 2.96 20.24 -5.97
CA PRO A 33 2.17 21.46 -5.90
C PRO A 33 2.15 22.01 -4.48
N ILE A 34 2.06 23.32 -4.37
CA ILE A 34 1.97 24.06 -3.11
C ILE A 34 0.62 24.77 -3.07
N GLU A 35 -0.20 24.41 -2.08
CA GLU A 35 -1.53 24.98 -1.89
C GLU A 35 -1.44 26.49 -1.60
N LEU A 36 -2.39 27.27 -2.12
CA LEU A 36 -2.34 28.74 -2.03
C LEU A 36 -2.11 29.31 -0.61
N PRO A 37 -2.78 28.81 0.46
CA PRO A 37 -2.51 29.30 1.82
C PRO A 37 -1.09 28.98 2.30
N LEU A 38 -0.55 27.83 1.89
CA LEU A 38 0.78 27.39 2.27
C LEU A 38 1.87 28.16 1.52
N TYR A 39 1.67 28.43 0.24
CA TYR A 39 2.60 29.18 -0.60
C TYR A 39 3.03 30.50 0.04
N ARG A 40 2.05 31.31 0.48
CA ARG A 40 2.32 32.60 1.15
C ARG A 40 3.12 32.42 2.45
N THR A 41 2.84 31.36 3.18
CA THR A 41 3.53 31.05 4.44
C THR A 41 4.99 30.70 4.18
N LEU A 42 5.28 29.90 3.15
CA LEU A 42 6.64 29.52 2.77
C LEU A 42 7.42 30.70 2.18
N GLU A 43 6.81 31.52 1.33
CA GLU A 43 7.42 32.76 0.83
C GLU A 43 7.81 33.71 1.96
N ASN A 44 6.90 33.96 2.91
CA ASN A 44 7.19 34.81 4.06
C ASN A 44 8.33 34.24 4.90
N ALA A 45 8.34 32.92 5.14
CA ALA A 45 9.44 32.28 5.87
C ALA A 45 10.79 32.42 5.14
N MET A 46 10.81 32.38 3.81
CA MET A 46 12.01 32.63 3.01
C MET A 46 12.44 34.10 3.08
N ALA A 47 11.51 35.04 2.95
CA ALA A 47 11.79 36.48 3.02
C ALA A 47 12.34 36.89 4.40
N GLU A 48 11.85 36.26 5.47
CA GLU A 48 12.33 36.45 6.84
C GLU A 48 13.61 35.65 7.16
N GLY A 49 14.10 34.84 6.21
CA GLY A 49 15.29 34.00 6.37
C GLY A 49 15.13 32.81 7.32
N ARG A 50 13.89 32.47 7.71
CA ARG A 50 13.53 31.30 8.53
C ARG A 50 13.53 29.99 7.74
N LEU A 51 13.38 30.06 6.42
CA LEU A 51 13.49 28.94 5.51
C LEU A 51 14.52 29.26 4.43
N ARG A 52 15.41 28.32 4.15
CA ARG A 52 16.39 28.46 3.07
C ARG A 52 16.41 27.21 2.20
N PRO A 53 16.36 27.34 0.86
CA PRO A 53 16.67 26.23 -0.04
C PRO A 53 18.05 25.66 0.29
N ALA A 54 18.16 24.34 0.18
CA ALA A 54 19.36 23.59 0.54
C ALA A 54 20.44 23.60 -0.55
N ALA A 55 20.03 23.78 -1.81
CA ALA A 55 20.93 23.92 -2.94
C ALA A 55 21.27 25.40 -3.18
N ASP A 56 22.52 25.67 -3.60
CA ASP A 56 22.79 26.86 -4.39
C ASP A 56 21.88 26.76 -5.62
N ALA A 57 20.82 27.58 -5.65
CA ALA A 57 19.80 27.61 -6.70
C ALA A 57 20.42 28.12 -8.02
N ALA A 58 21.31 27.32 -8.59
CA ALA A 58 22.14 27.65 -9.74
C ALA A 58 21.43 27.19 -11.01
N ALA A 59 20.34 27.90 -11.34
CA ALA A 59 19.81 28.15 -12.69
C ALA A 59 18.59 29.11 -12.63
N ASP A 60 17.77 29.01 -11.59
CA ASP A 60 16.66 29.91 -11.27
C ASP A 60 16.65 30.13 -9.75
N PRO A 61 16.78 31.37 -9.25
CA PRO A 61 16.78 31.66 -7.82
C PRO A 61 15.44 31.37 -7.13
N ARG A 62 14.39 31.04 -7.89
CA ARG A 62 13.05 30.83 -7.35
C ARG A 62 12.91 29.40 -6.81
N ALA A 63 12.68 29.30 -5.50
CA ALA A 63 12.34 28.02 -4.86
C ALA A 63 10.95 27.50 -5.28
N PHE A 64 10.14 28.36 -5.90
CA PHE A 64 8.78 28.07 -6.34
C PHE A 64 8.58 28.52 -7.79
N ALA A 65 8.05 27.63 -8.63
CA ALA A 65 7.72 27.90 -10.01
C ALA A 65 6.20 28.08 -10.16
N ALA A 66 5.77 29.27 -10.60
CA ALA A 66 4.39 29.50 -11.02
C ALA A 66 4.27 29.28 -12.53
N GLY A 67 3.11 28.80 -13.00
CA GLY A 67 2.89 28.54 -14.42
C GLY A 67 1.40 28.41 -14.76
N PRO A 68 1.03 28.42 -16.06
CA PRO A 68 -0.35 28.25 -16.50
C PRO A 68 -0.88 26.83 -16.24
N ASP A 69 0.00 25.84 -16.09
CA ASP A 69 -0.34 24.42 -15.94
C ASP A 69 -0.37 23.96 -14.47
N LEU A 70 -0.66 24.87 -13.53
CA LEU A 70 -0.81 24.51 -12.12
C LEU A 70 -2.15 23.81 -11.88
N PRO A 71 -2.21 22.82 -10.96
CA PRO A 71 -3.48 22.34 -10.43
C PRO A 71 -4.34 23.48 -9.85
N ASP A 72 -5.66 23.34 -9.89
CA ASP A 72 -6.62 24.41 -9.52
C ASP A 72 -6.42 25.00 -8.11
N ASP A 73 -5.92 24.22 -7.16
CA ASP A 73 -5.68 24.59 -5.77
C ASP A 73 -4.21 24.97 -5.47
N ALA A 74 -3.32 24.82 -6.47
CA ALA A 74 -1.90 25.09 -6.35
C ALA A 74 -1.56 26.52 -6.77
N ALA A 75 -0.78 27.22 -5.94
CA ALA A 75 -0.24 28.54 -6.27
C ALA A 75 1.13 28.48 -6.94
N ALA A 76 1.86 27.39 -6.75
CA ALA A 76 3.15 27.14 -7.37
C ALA A 76 3.54 25.66 -7.26
N MET A 77 4.58 25.28 -7.98
CA MET A 77 5.32 24.03 -7.81
C MET A 77 6.59 24.27 -7.00
N VAL A 78 6.99 23.31 -6.15
CA VAL A 78 8.33 23.30 -5.57
C VAL A 78 9.35 23.10 -6.68
N ALA A 79 10.34 23.98 -6.77
CA ALA A 79 11.39 23.87 -7.77
C ALA A 79 12.30 22.66 -7.53
N ARG A 80 12.99 22.22 -8.59
CA ARG A 80 13.98 21.15 -8.56
C ARG A 80 15.37 21.65 -8.93
N THR A 81 16.38 20.96 -8.43
CA THR A 81 17.79 21.18 -8.81
C THR A 81 18.05 20.60 -10.20
N ARG A 82 19.22 20.90 -10.78
CA ARG A 82 19.66 20.29 -12.05
C ARG A 82 19.81 18.77 -12.00
N SER A 83 19.97 18.18 -10.81
CA SER A 83 20.00 16.73 -10.62
C SER A 83 18.60 16.14 -10.38
N GLY A 84 17.55 16.95 -10.49
CA GLY A 84 16.17 16.53 -10.28
C GLY A 84 15.77 16.45 -8.81
N ASP A 85 16.59 16.86 -7.84
CA ASP A 85 16.20 16.83 -6.43
C ASP A 85 15.31 18.03 -6.06
N CYS A 86 14.44 17.88 -5.06
CA CYS A 86 13.76 19.03 -4.44
C CYS A 86 14.77 20.08 -3.92
N VAL A 87 14.53 21.37 -4.19
CA VAL A 87 15.42 22.46 -3.75
C VAL A 87 15.53 22.60 -2.23
N PHE A 88 14.60 22.04 -1.46
CA PHE A 88 14.66 22.01 0.01
C PHE A 88 15.35 20.76 0.58
N TYR A 89 15.88 19.88 -0.27
CA TYR A 89 16.55 18.66 0.17
C TYR A 89 18.01 18.90 0.58
N GLN A 90 18.29 18.73 1.86
CA GLN A 90 19.64 18.83 2.41
C GLN A 90 20.36 17.48 2.28
N ARG A 91 20.93 17.19 1.10
CA ARG A 91 21.57 15.89 0.79
C ARG A 91 22.61 15.44 1.82
N ARG A 92 23.35 16.35 2.47
CA ARG A 92 24.33 16.00 3.52
C ARG A 92 23.70 15.46 4.80
N SER A 93 22.52 15.96 5.17
CA SER A 93 21.82 15.59 6.41
C SER A 93 20.65 14.64 6.19
N GLY A 94 20.22 14.46 4.93
CA GLY A 94 19.02 13.70 4.55
C GLY A 94 17.70 14.40 4.91
N LEU A 95 17.76 15.68 5.32
CA LEU A 95 16.60 16.42 5.83
C LEU A 95 15.89 17.23 4.74
N CYS A 96 14.59 17.36 4.90
CA CYS A 96 13.81 18.40 4.22
C CYS A 96 13.88 19.70 5.05
N ALA A 97 14.36 20.79 4.46
CA ALA A 97 14.49 22.08 5.13
C ALA A 97 13.13 22.60 5.65
N VAL A 98 12.04 22.42 4.88
CA VAL A 98 10.69 22.83 5.31
C VAL A 98 10.28 22.10 6.58
N GLN A 99 10.42 20.78 6.62
CA GLN A 99 10.06 20.00 7.81
C GLN A 99 10.97 20.31 9.00
N HIS A 100 12.26 20.51 8.76
CA HIS A 100 13.23 20.78 9.81
C HIS A 100 13.01 22.16 10.44
N ASP A 101 12.86 23.20 9.62
CA ASP A 101 12.85 24.59 10.06
C ASP A 101 11.45 25.06 10.47
N LEU A 102 10.39 24.55 9.82
CA LEU A 102 9.00 24.99 10.01
C LEU A 102 8.09 23.90 10.58
N GLY A 103 8.50 22.63 10.55
CA GLY A 103 7.70 21.51 11.03
C GLY A 103 6.77 20.90 9.98
N GLU A 104 6.21 19.74 10.31
CA GLU A 104 5.39 18.92 9.39
C GLU A 104 4.11 19.61 8.89
N ALA A 105 3.50 20.49 9.70
CA ALA A 105 2.30 21.23 9.31
C ALA A 105 2.53 22.19 8.12
N HIS A 106 3.79 22.54 7.83
CA HIS A 106 4.18 23.43 6.74
C HIS A 106 4.67 22.69 5.49
N LEU A 107 4.66 21.36 5.49
CA LEU A 107 4.92 20.59 4.27
C LEU A 107 3.72 20.72 3.31
N PRO A 108 3.92 20.79 1.99
CA PRO A 108 2.83 20.64 1.01
C PRO A 108 2.07 19.33 1.17
N ALA A 109 0.81 19.26 0.72
CA ALA A 109 -0.02 18.05 0.80
C ALA A 109 0.73 16.80 0.34
N THR A 110 1.32 16.80 -0.86
CA THR A 110 2.10 15.67 -1.40
C THR A 110 3.19 15.20 -0.42
N CYS A 111 3.90 16.13 0.21
CA CYS A 111 4.95 15.82 1.18
C CYS A 111 4.40 15.36 2.55
N ARG A 112 3.24 15.88 3.00
CA ARG A 112 2.57 15.42 4.23
C ARG A 112 1.95 14.04 4.03
N HIS A 113 1.42 13.77 2.84
CA HIS A 113 0.75 12.52 2.53
C HIS A 113 1.74 11.40 2.27
N PHE A 114 2.92 11.64 1.70
CA PHE A 114 3.94 10.60 1.64
C PHE A 114 4.55 10.31 3.03
N PRO A 115 4.72 9.04 3.47
CA PRO A 115 4.42 7.77 2.78
C PRO A 115 3.11 7.13 3.23
N ARG A 116 2.13 7.91 3.67
CA ARG A 116 0.83 7.47 4.18
C ARG A 116 -0.08 7.07 3.02
N LEU A 117 -0.63 5.86 3.10
CA LEU A 117 -1.69 5.38 2.22
C LEU A 117 -2.97 5.33 3.06
N ALA A 118 -3.87 6.27 2.81
CA ALA A 118 -5.11 6.38 3.57
C ALA A 118 -6.30 5.77 2.81
N VAL A 119 -7.21 5.17 3.56
CA VAL A 119 -8.58 4.88 3.16
C VAL A 119 -9.50 5.61 4.14
N ARG A 120 -10.42 6.42 3.62
CA ARG A 120 -11.45 7.11 4.42
C ARG A 120 -12.80 6.55 4.02
N ASP A 121 -13.56 6.04 4.99
CA ASP A 121 -14.91 5.52 4.78
C ASP A 121 -15.80 5.81 6.00
N GLY A 122 -17.04 5.31 6.00
CA GLY A 122 -18.00 5.50 7.08
C GLY A 122 -17.52 5.07 8.49
N ARG A 123 -16.47 4.25 8.56
CA ARG A 123 -15.84 3.83 9.82
C ARG A 123 -14.82 4.87 10.32
N GLY A 124 -14.11 5.56 9.44
CA GLY A 124 -13.08 6.53 9.83
C GLY A 124 -11.92 6.57 8.85
N THR A 125 -10.74 6.97 9.33
CA THR A 125 -9.52 7.07 8.52
C THR A 125 -8.56 5.94 8.86
N PHE A 126 -8.21 5.09 7.89
CA PHE A 126 -7.31 3.95 8.06
C PHE A 126 -6.03 4.24 7.30
N ILE A 127 -4.88 4.19 7.98
CA ILE A 127 -3.59 4.61 7.42
C ILE A 127 -2.58 3.47 7.53
N THR A 128 -2.19 2.95 6.37
CA THR A 128 -0.97 2.15 6.23
C THR A 128 0.13 3.02 5.63
N LEU A 129 1.34 2.46 5.48
CA LEU A 129 2.46 3.17 4.86
C LEU A 129 2.88 2.47 3.58
N THR A 130 3.26 3.23 2.55
CA THR A 130 4.03 2.70 1.44
C THR A 130 5.46 2.43 1.91
N HIS A 131 5.89 1.20 1.74
CA HIS A 131 7.23 0.74 2.05
C HIS A 131 8.23 1.12 0.96
N TYR A 132 7.83 1.87 -0.07
CA TYR A 132 8.80 2.54 -0.94
C TYR A 132 9.71 3.48 -0.12
N CYS A 133 9.15 4.10 0.93
CA CYS A 133 9.91 4.87 1.91
C CYS A 133 10.81 3.94 2.75
N PRO A 134 12.15 4.13 2.76
CA PRO A 134 13.07 3.30 3.54
C PRO A 134 12.77 3.27 5.04
N THR A 135 12.30 4.40 5.59
CA THR A 135 11.93 4.49 7.00
C THR A 135 10.71 3.61 7.28
N ALA A 136 9.68 3.64 6.44
CA ALA A 136 8.50 2.78 6.58
C ALA A 136 8.87 1.30 6.38
N ALA A 137 9.66 0.96 5.37
CA ALA A 137 10.15 -0.41 5.15
C ALA A 137 10.92 -0.96 6.36
N SER A 138 11.68 -0.11 7.06
CA SER A 138 12.41 -0.51 8.26
C SER A 138 11.47 -0.87 9.43
N MET A 139 10.27 -0.28 9.50
CA MET A 139 9.29 -0.58 10.55
C MET A 139 8.76 -2.02 10.49
N LEU A 140 8.80 -2.66 9.32
CA LEU A 140 8.43 -4.08 9.17
C LEU A 140 9.31 -5.01 10.01
N PHE A 141 10.54 -4.60 10.31
CA PHE A 141 11.54 -5.39 11.05
C PHE A 141 11.49 -5.20 12.57
N ARG A 142 10.58 -4.38 13.09
CA ARG A 142 10.43 -4.14 14.54
C ARG A 142 10.24 -5.43 15.33
N ASP A 143 10.63 -5.50 16.59
CA ASP A 143 10.28 -6.62 17.48
C ASP A 143 9.76 -6.13 18.84
N ASP A 144 9.73 -4.82 19.01
CA ASP A 144 9.31 -4.09 20.20
C ASP A 144 7.79 -3.95 20.33
N VAL A 145 7.03 -4.21 19.26
CA VAL A 145 5.56 -4.10 19.25
C VAL A 145 4.88 -5.33 18.62
N PRO A 146 3.79 -5.83 19.23
CA PRO A 146 2.94 -6.85 18.60
C PRO A 146 2.21 -6.24 17.41
N LEU A 147 1.91 -7.04 16.39
CA LEU A 147 1.13 -6.60 15.23
C LEU A 147 -0.37 -6.56 15.59
N ALA A 148 -0.97 -5.37 15.52
CA ALA A 148 -2.39 -5.14 15.76
C ALA A 148 -2.87 -3.89 15.01
N ILE A 149 -4.18 -3.73 14.88
CA ILE A 149 -4.79 -2.44 14.49
C ILE A 149 -4.98 -1.62 15.76
N VAL A 150 -4.49 -0.38 15.76
CA VAL A 150 -4.60 0.57 16.87
C VAL A 150 -5.40 1.80 16.46
N GLU A 151 -6.12 2.36 17.41
CA GLU A 151 -6.92 3.58 17.28
C GLU A 151 -6.10 4.79 17.78
N ARG A 152 -6.35 5.96 17.20
CA ARG A 152 -5.67 7.24 17.52
C ARG A 152 -4.14 7.09 17.62
N PRO A 153 -3.48 6.52 16.60
CA PRO A 153 -2.02 6.36 16.59
C PRO A 153 -1.31 7.72 16.68
N PRO A 154 -0.27 7.88 17.52
CA PRO A 154 0.41 9.17 17.74
C PRO A 154 0.97 9.84 16.47
N ALA A 155 1.40 9.05 15.48
CA ALA A 155 1.94 9.55 14.22
C ALA A 155 0.88 10.07 13.23
N PHE A 156 -0.40 9.78 13.50
CA PHE A 156 -1.50 10.12 12.60
C PHE A 156 -2.65 10.79 13.38
N PRO A 157 -2.48 12.04 13.82
CA PRO A 157 -3.57 12.81 14.43
C PRO A 157 -4.74 12.97 13.44
N PRO A 158 -5.96 13.27 13.91
CA PRO A 158 -7.07 13.58 13.02
C PRO A 158 -6.69 14.71 12.03
N GLY A 159 -6.98 14.49 10.74
CA GLY A 159 -6.58 15.42 9.69
C GLY A 159 -7.02 14.95 8.30
N ASP A 160 -6.77 15.78 7.29
CA ASP A 160 -7.11 15.49 5.90
C ASP A 160 -5.98 14.70 5.22
N TYR A 161 -6.11 13.37 5.27
CA TYR A 161 -5.18 12.46 4.61
C TYR A 161 -5.65 12.19 3.18
N GLY A 162 -4.77 12.46 2.22
CA GLY A 162 -4.94 12.06 0.83
C GLY A 162 -4.92 10.54 0.68
N GLY A 163 -5.62 10.06 -0.34
CA GLY A 163 -5.79 8.64 -0.62
C GLY A 163 -7.20 8.34 -1.10
N LEU A 164 -7.63 7.08 -0.93
CA LEU A 164 -8.96 6.65 -1.34
C LEU A 164 -10.01 7.18 -0.35
N ALA A 165 -10.91 8.01 -0.84
CA ALA A 165 -12.02 8.56 -0.05
C ALA A 165 -13.34 8.01 -0.55
N ILE A 166 -14.08 7.39 0.35
CA ILE A 166 -15.40 6.81 0.17
C ILE A 166 -16.36 7.73 0.94
N ILE A 167 -17.09 8.60 0.22
CA ILE A 167 -17.75 9.79 0.77
C ILE A 167 -19.26 9.69 0.57
N GLY A 168 -20.04 10.06 1.60
CA GLY A 168 -21.50 10.15 1.49
C GLY A 168 -22.20 8.81 1.68
N ASP A 169 -23.17 8.50 0.83
CA ASP A 169 -23.95 7.25 0.84
C ASP A 169 -23.21 6.07 0.19
N ASP A 170 -21.88 6.18 0.05
CA ASP A 170 -21.06 5.15 -0.59
C ASP A 170 -21.11 3.82 0.18
N TRP A 171 -21.02 2.75 -0.60
CA TRP A 171 -21.25 1.40 -0.13
C TRP A 171 -20.00 0.80 0.53
N PRO A 172 -20.16 -0.01 1.60
CA PRO A 172 -19.08 -0.84 2.13
C PRO A 172 -18.55 -1.82 1.07
N PRO A 173 -17.35 -2.41 1.26
CA PRO A 173 -16.77 -3.37 0.33
C PRO A 173 -17.70 -4.53 -0.03
N LEU A 174 -17.54 -5.06 -1.24
CA LEU A 174 -18.23 -6.27 -1.66
C LEU A 174 -17.73 -7.48 -0.86
N LEU A 175 -18.65 -8.29 -0.35
CA LEU A 175 -18.34 -9.64 0.07
C LEU A 175 -18.01 -10.49 -1.17
N HIS A 176 -18.86 -10.38 -2.19
CA HIS A 176 -18.72 -11.00 -3.51
C HIS A 176 -19.54 -10.18 -4.52
N PRO A 177 -19.50 -10.46 -5.85
CA PRO A 177 -20.08 -9.58 -6.87
C PRO A 177 -21.60 -9.32 -6.79
N ARG A 178 -22.30 -9.95 -5.86
CA ARG A 178 -23.76 -9.85 -5.68
C ARG A 178 -24.17 -9.47 -4.25
N MET A 179 -23.21 -9.17 -3.38
CA MET A 179 -23.48 -8.86 -1.98
C MET A 179 -22.43 -7.91 -1.42
N LEU A 180 -22.91 -6.79 -0.89
CA LEU A 180 -22.10 -5.88 -0.08
C LEU A 180 -21.93 -6.44 1.32
N MET A 181 -20.79 -6.15 1.95
CA MET A 181 -20.66 -6.30 3.40
C MET A 181 -21.48 -5.22 4.11
N ASP A 182 -21.59 -5.30 5.43
CA ASP A 182 -21.79 -4.10 6.27
C ASP A 182 -20.43 -3.62 6.80
N PHE A 183 -20.36 -2.39 7.31
CA PHE A 183 -19.10 -1.85 7.86
C PHE A 183 -18.58 -2.66 9.05
N ASP A 184 -19.47 -3.24 9.86
CA ASP A 184 -19.08 -4.12 10.97
C ASP A 184 -18.45 -5.42 10.47
N GLY A 185 -19.02 -6.03 9.42
CA GLY A 185 -18.51 -7.22 8.76
C GLY A 185 -17.18 -6.97 8.10
N TYR A 186 -17.01 -5.84 7.39
CA TYR A 186 -15.71 -5.50 6.81
C TYR A 186 -14.65 -5.20 7.87
N THR A 187 -15.03 -4.51 8.96
CA THR A 187 -14.15 -4.32 10.13
C THR A 187 -13.71 -5.64 10.75
N ALA A 188 -14.64 -6.59 10.89
CA ALA A 188 -14.32 -7.93 11.40
C ALA A 188 -13.34 -8.65 10.46
N TRP A 189 -13.58 -8.58 9.14
CA TRP A 189 -12.71 -9.18 8.13
C TRP A 189 -11.30 -8.58 8.13
N GLU A 190 -11.18 -7.26 8.17
CA GLU A 190 -9.88 -6.57 8.21
C GLU A 190 -9.08 -6.94 9.47
N ARG A 191 -9.74 -6.95 10.63
CA ARG A 191 -9.14 -7.41 11.90
C ARG A 191 -8.72 -8.88 11.83
N HIS A 192 -9.53 -9.73 11.20
CA HIS A 192 -9.21 -11.14 10.98
C HIS A 192 -7.95 -11.30 10.13
N MET A 193 -7.84 -10.58 9.01
CA MET A 193 -6.66 -10.61 8.15
C MET A 193 -5.38 -10.22 8.90
N VAL A 194 -5.42 -9.11 9.66
CA VAL A 194 -4.28 -8.67 10.47
C VAL A 194 -3.96 -9.68 11.58
N ALA A 195 -4.96 -10.26 12.23
CA ALA A 195 -4.76 -11.27 13.26
C ALA A 195 -4.11 -12.55 12.72
N ARG A 196 -4.42 -12.97 11.48
CA ARG A 196 -3.72 -14.09 10.83
C ARG A 196 -2.24 -13.79 10.61
N CYS A 197 -1.91 -12.56 10.24
CA CYS A 197 -0.54 -12.11 10.04
C CYS A 197 0.24 -12.00 11.36
N ALA A 198 -0.45 -11.71 12.47
CA ALA A 198 0.16 -11.57 13.80
C ALA A 198 0.53 -12.92 14.46
N ALA A 199 0.12 -14.04 13.89
CA ALA A 199 0.37 -15.36 14.47
C ALA A 199 1.86 -15.73 14.41
N ALA A 200 2.42 -16.11 15.57
CA ALA A 200 3.80 -16.53 15.68
C ALA A 200 4.08 -17.83 14.88
N ASN A 201 5.27 -17.92 14.30
CA ASN A 201 5.78 -19.12 13.62
C ASN A 201 4.95 -19.60 12.42
N ILE A 202 4.16 -18.73 11.80
CA ILE A 202 3.43 -19.00 10.55
C ILE A 202 4.19 -18.35 9.38
N SER A 203 4.30 -19.07 8.26
CA SER A 203 4.87 -18.52 7.03
C SER A 203 3.88 -17.58 6.33
N PRO A 204 4.34 -16.54 5.61
CA PRO A 204 3.44 -15.67 4.86
C PRO A 204 2.60 -16.43 3.83
N GLU A 205 3.11 -17.51 3.23
CA GLU A 205 2.34 -18.37 2.31
C GLU A 205 1.22 -19.11 3.03
N SER A 206 1.46 -19.56 4.26
CA SER A 206 0.42 -20.19 5.09
C SER A 206 -0.64 -19.18 5.52
N VAL A 207 -0.26 -17.91 5.77
CA VAL A 207 -1.21 -16.82 6.02
C VAL A 207 -2.10 -16.60 4.80
N VAL A 208 -1.51 -16.36 3.62
CA VAL A 208 -2.27 -16.13 2.37
C VAL A 208 -3.17 -17.33 2.03
N ALA A 209 -2.67 -18.56 2.17
CA ALA A 209 -3.47 -19.77 1.95
C ALA A 209 -4.64 -19.90 2.93
N THR A 210 -4.44 -19.51 4.19
CA THR A 210 -5.49 -19.48 5.22
C THR A 210 -6.55 -18.44 4.88
N LEU A 211 -6.12 -17.22 4.49
CA LEU A 211 -7.03 -16.16 4.06
C LEU A 211 -7.82 -16.54 2.81
N ALA A 212 -7.21 -17.25 1.86
CA ALA A 212 -7.90 -17.72 0.65
C ALA A 212 -9.00 -18.74 0.98
N ARG A 213 -8.73 -19.67 1.91
CA ARG A 213 -9.76 -20.58 2.43
C ARG A 213 -10.87 -19.79 3.13
N ASP A 214 -10.49 -18.88 4.02
CA ASP A 214 -11.42 -18.12 4.85
C ASP A 214 -12.33 -17.22 4.00
N ALA A 215 -11.79 -16.59 2.96
CA ALA A 215 -12.55 -15.82 1.97
C ALA A 215 -13.58 -16.68 1.23
N ARG A 216 -13.20 -17.90 0.79
CA ARG A 216 -14.14 -18.84 0.16
C ARG A 216 -15.27 -19.27 1.11
N LEU A 217 -14.98 -19.49 2.38
CA LEU A 217 -16.00 -19.81 3.39
C LEU A 217 -16.91 -18.62 3.64
N LEU A 218 -16.35 -17.42 3.83
CA LEU A 218 -17.10 -16.22 4.12
C LEU A 218 -18.01 -15.81 2.95
N ARG A 219 -17.56 -16.00 1.70
CA ARG A 219 -18.35 -15.73 0.49
C ARG A 219 -19.65 -16.56 0.42
N ARG A 220 -19.73 -17.70 1.11
CA ARG A 220 -20.94 -18.53 1.18
C ARG A 220 -21.94 -18.03 2.23
N HIS A 221 -21.67 -16.89 2.86
CA HIS A 221 -22.56 -16.30 3.85
C HIS A 221 -23.93 -15.96 3.23
N ASP A 222 -24.97 -16.29 3.99
CA ASP A 222 -26.34 -15.94 3.68
C ASP A 222 -26.86 -15.06 4.83
N PRO A 223 -27.37 -13.84 4.54
CA PRO A 223 -27.91 -12.91 5.54
C PRO A 223 -28.98 -13.53 6.46
N ALA A 224 -29.70 -14.57 6.01
CA ALA A 224 -30.65 -15.30 6.84
C ALA A 224 -29.98 -15.98 8.06
N HIS A 225 -28.67 -16.19 8.03
CA HIS A 225 -27.88 -16.84 9.08
C HIS A 225 -27.18 -15.84 10.01
N GLY A 226 -27.53 -14.56 9.96
CA GLY A 226 -27.07 -13.52 10.88
C GLY A 226 -26.05 -12.56 10.29
N ALA A 227 -25.35 -11.81 11.14
CA ALA A 227 -24.41 -10.77 10.70
C ALA A 227 -23.09 -11.35 10.15
N ILE A 228 -22.51 -10.70 9.15
CA ILE A 228 -21.21 -11.09 8.55
C ILE A 228 -20.09 -11.09 9.60
N ALA A 229 -20.08 -10.13 10.52
CA ALA A 229 -19.08 -10.08 11.60
C ALA A 229 -19.06 -11.36 12.47
N ARG A 230 -20.22 -11.99 12.66
CA ARG A 230 -20.31 -13.30 13.35
C ARG A 230 -19.74 -14.41 12.48
N ALA A 231 -20.07 -14.44 11.19
CA ALA A 231 -19.52 -15.42 10.26
C ALA A 231 -17.98 -15.36 10.19
N VAL A 232 -17.39 -14.15 10.24
CA VAL A 232 -15.93 -13.98 10.35
C VAL A 232 -15.39 -14.56 11.67
N SER A 233 -16.08 -14.32 12.79
CA SER A 233 -15.66 -14.83 14.11
C SER A 233 -15.73 -16.36 14.20
N ASP A 234 -16.61 -16.99 13.43
CA ASP A 234 -16.82 -18.44 13.36
C ASP A 234 -15.85 -19.15 12.39
N LEU A 235 -14.98 -18.41 11.68
CA LEU A 235 -14.01 -18.99 10.75
C LEU A 235 -13.02 -19.95 11.46
N PRO A 236 -12.56 -21.02 10.78
CA PRO A 236 -11.72 -22.03 11.41
C PRO A 236 -10.39 -21.47 11.93
N ARG A 237 -10.08 -21.69 13.21
CA ARG A 237 -8.83 -21.18 13.82
C ARG A 237 -7.56 -21.81 13.22
N ALA A 238 -7.63 -23.05 12.75
CA ALA A 238 -6.48 -23.77 12.19
C ALA A 238 -5.94 -23.08 10.92
N PHE A 239 -4.62 -23.04 10.78
CA PHE A 239 -3.94 -22.52 9.60
C PHE A 239 -3.85 -23.58 8.49
N VAL A 240 -3.99 -23.15 7.25
CA VAL A 240 -3.61 -23.95 6.07
C VAL A 240 -2.09 -23.88 5.96
N ARG A 241 -1.42 -25.04 6.07
CA ARG A 241 0.04 -25.12 5.90
C ARG A 241 0.37 -25.06 4.42
N ARG A 242 1.15 -24.05 4.03
CA ARG A 242 1.71 -23.91 2.68
C ARG A 242 3.19 -23.58 2.79
N PRO A 243 4.09 -24.43 2.25
CA PRO A 243 5.51 -24.11 2.21
C PRO A 243 5.77 -22.96 1.22
N PRO A 244 6.92 -22.27 1.35
CA PRO A 244 7.39 -21.36 0.31
C PRO A 244 7.48 -22.07 -1.05
N PRO A 245 7.30 -21.35 -2.18
CA PRO A 245 7.45 -21.93 -3.50
C PRO A 245 8.85 -22.52 -3.71
N VAL A 246 8.92 -23.68 -4.36
CA VAL A 246 10.19 -24.34 -4.69
C VAL A 246 10.90 -23.69 -5.88
N ASP A 247 10.18 -22.88 -6.66
CA ASP A 247 10.72 -22.10 -7.78
C ASP A 247 10.02 -20.72 -7.86
N LEU A 248 10.48 -19.88 -8.80
CA LEU A 248 9.97 -18.52 -8.97
C LEU A 248 8.82 -18.42 -10.01
N ARG A 249 8.44 -19.50 -10.69
CA ARG A 249 7.55 -19.44 -11.86
C ARG A 249 6.21 -18.80 -11.57
N ALA A 250 5.49 -19.30 -10.56
CA ALA A 250 4.20 -18.73 -10.15
C ALA A 250 4.33 -17.28 -9.64
N SER A 251 5.52 -16.90 -9.14
CA SER A 251 5.78 -15.52 -8.73
C SER A 251 5.94 -14.59 -9.93
N LEU A 252 6.61 -15.05 -10.98
CA LEU A 252 6.80 -14.30 -12.22
C LEU A 252 5.49 -14.12 -12.99
N GLU A 253 4.59 -15.12 -12.97
CA GLU A 253 3.24 -14.98 -13.53
C GLU A 253 2.45 -13.85 -12.86
N LEU A 254 2.45 -13.83 -11.53
CA LEU A 254 1.84 -12.76 -10.71
C LEU A 254 2.53 -11.40 -10.90
N PHE A 255 3.86 -11.39 -11.00
CA PHE A 255 4.63 -10.18 -11.29
C PHE A 255 4.25 -9.61 -12.65
N GLY A 256 4.12 -10.45 -13.68
CA GLY A 256 3.66 -10.06 -15.01
C GLY A 256 2.23 -9.52 -15.01
N GLU A 257 1.33 -10.02 -14.15
CA GLU A 257 0.01 -9.39 -13.94
C GLU A 257 0.13 -7.96 -13.41
N VAL A 258 1.05 -7.70 -12.48
CA VAL A 258 1.27 -6.36 -11.93
C VAL A 258 1.91 -5.43 -12.96
N VAL A 259 2.91 -5.90 -13.70
CA VAL A 259 3.58 -5.10 -14.75
C VAL A 259 2.60 -4.71 -15.86
N ARG A 260 1.66 -5.59 -16.23
CA ARG A 260 0.62 -5.24 -17.21
C ARG A 260 -0.33 -4.14 -16.77
N ALA A 261 -0.37 -3.83 -15.47
CA ALA A 261 -1.20 -2.76 -14.94
C ALA A 261 -0.45 -1.42 -14.82
N VAL A 262 0.86 -1.36 -15.10
CA VAL A 262 1.56 -0.07 -15.15
C VAL A 262 1.46 0.54 -16.56
N PRO A 263 1.24 1.86 -16.67
CA PRO A 263 1.20 2.55 -17.97
C PRO A 263 2.45 2.30 -18.83
N ASP A 264 2.28 2.26 -20.14
CA ASP A 264 3.35 1.94 -21.09
C ASP A 264 4.58 2.86 -20.96
N ASP A 265 4.36 4.15 -20.68
CA ASP A 265 5.41 5.16 -20.50
C ASP A 265 6.13 5.10 -19.14
N MET A 266 5.57 4.35 -18.20
CA MET A 266 6.12 4.13 -16.86
C MET A 266 6.58 2.68 -16.64
N THR A 267 6.44 1.81 -17.65
CA THR A 267 6.77 0.40 -17.54
C THR A 267 8.28 0.22 -17.39
N PRO A 268 8.74 -0.43 -16.30
CA PRO A 268 10.17 -0.68 -16.12
C PRO A 268 10.68 -1.67 -17.18
N ASP A 269 11.97 -1.56 -17.51
CA ASP A 269 12.61 -2.52 -18.41
C ASP A 269 12.47 -3.95 -17.89
N ALA A 270 12.18 -4.88 -18.81
CA ALA A 270 12.09 -6.29 -18.48
C ALA A 270 13.45 -6.83 -18.07
N ASP A 271 13.63 -7.06 -16.78
CA ASP A 271 14.85 -7.62 -16.20
C ASP A 271 14.50 -8.89 -15.40
N GLU A 272 14.14 -9.96 -16.09
CA GLU A 272 13.84 -11.25 -15.46
C GLU A 272 14.99 -12.27 -15.59
N GLU A 273 16.10 -11.84 -16.20
CA GLU A 273 17.23 -12.70 -16.50
C GLU A 273 17.85 -13.25 -15.19
N ARG A 274 17.95 -14.59 -15.15
CA ARG A 274 18.56 -15.36 -14.07
C ARG A 274 17.92 -15.20 -12.69
N LEU A 275 16.72 -14.62 -12.60
CA LEU A 275 15.99 -14.51 -11.35
C LEU A 275 15.61 -15.87 -10.74
N PRO A 276 15.17 -16.89 -11.52
CA PRO A 276 14.90 -18.22 -10.95
C PRO A 276 16.13 -18.86 -10.29
N GLU A 277 17.30 -18.77 -10.91
CA GLU A 277 18.56 -19.28 -10.37
C GLU A 277 18.99 -18.50 -9.13
N ALA A 278 18.85 -17.18 -9.14
CA ALA A 278 19.12 -16.31 -8.00
C ALA A 278 18.22 -16.64 -6.81
N TYR A 279 16.91 -16.85 -7.06
CA TYR A 279 15.96 -17.25 -6.04
C TYR A 279 16.38 -18.57 -5.37
N LEU A 280 16.63 -19.61 -6.17
CA LEU A 280 17.02 -20.93 -5.67
C LEU A 280 18.32 -20.87 -4.87
N ARG A 281 19.30 -20.08 -5.34
CA ARG A 281 20.63 -20.01 -4.73
C ARG A 281 20.67 -19.17 -3.47
N TRP A 282 19.98 -18.02 -3.45
CA TRP A 282 20.22 -16.96 -2.47
C TRP A 282 19.00 -16.57 -1.63
N VAL A 283 17.78 -16.80 -2.13
CA VAL A 283 16.54 -16.40 -1.44
C VAL A 283 15.91 -17.59 -0.73
N ALA A 284 15.55 -18.65 -1.47
CA ALA A 284 14.81 -19.79 -0.95
C ALA A 284 15.45 -20.42 0.31
N PRO A 285 16.78 -20.60 0.42
CA PRO A 285 17.40 -21.19 1.61
C PRO A 285 17.25 -20.34 2.89
N GLY A 286 17.08 -19.01 2.74
CA GLY A 286 17.00 -18.06 3.85
C GLY A 286 15.59 -17.50 4.10
N TRP A 287 14.63 -17.77 3.21
CA TRP A 287 13.31 -17.13 3.22
C TRP A 287 12.56 -17.27 4.56
N ASP A 288 12.62 -18.47 5.15
CA ASP A 288 11.96 -18.78 6.41
C ASP A 288 12.49 -17.99 7.63
N ARG A 289 13.71 -17.44 7.55
CA ARG A 289 14.25 -16.55 8.59
C ARG A 289 13.48 -15.22 8.65
N TRP A 290 12.83 -14.83 7.56
CA TRP A 290 12.20 -13.54 7.38
C TRP A 290 10.67 -13.55 7.55
N ARG A 291 10.11 -14.61 8.15
CA ARG A 291 8.66 -14.76 8.34
C ARG A 291 7.98 -13.55 8.97
N GLN A 292 8.59 -12.96 10.00
CA GLN A 292 8.01 -11.81 10.71
C GLN A 292 7.89 -10.55 9.85
N PRO A 293 8.96 -10.02 9.22
CA PRO A 293 8.81 -8.85 8.34
C PRO A 293 7.92 -9.15 7.12
N LEU A 294 7.94 -10.36 6.58
CA LEU A 294 7.08 -10.75 5.45
C LEU A 294 5.59 -10.79 5.82
N THR A 295 5.24 -11.39 6.97
CA THR A 295 3.83 -11.41 7.44
C THR A 295 3.32 -10.02 7.80
N ARG A 296 4.18 -9.14 8.31
CA ARG A 296 3.84 -7.73 8.53
C ARG A 296 3.65 -6.95 7.24
N TYR A 297 4.45 -7.23 6.22
CA TYR A 297 4.25 -6.67 4.89
C TYR A 297 2.87 -7.07 4.33
N VAL A 298 2.51 -8.36 4.42
CA VAL A 298 1.17 -8.84 4.05
C VAL A 298 0.07 -8.15 4.87
N ALA A 299 0.26 -7.97 6.18
CA ALA A 299 -0.69 -7.24 7.02
C ALA A 299 -0.88 -5.79 6.58
N ALA A 300 0.21 -5.12 6.18
CA ALA A 300 0.17 -3.75 5.71
C ALA A 300 -0.52 -3.60 4.34
N LYS A 301 -0.62 -4.68 3.56
CA LYS A 301 -1.43 -4.76 2.32
C LYS A 301 -2.88 -5.15 2.58
N ALA A 302 -3.14 -5.88 3.65
CA ALA A 302 -4.48 -6.27 4.06
C ALA A 302 -5.24 -5.15 4.79
N PHE A 303 -4.52 -4.27 5.49
CA PHE A 303 -5.06 -3.14 6.23
C PHE A 303 -5.10 -1.87 5.36
N ALA A 304 -6.19 -1.10 5.43
CA ALA A 304 -6.42 0.08 4.58
C ALA A 304 -6.28 -0.26 3.08
N SER A 305 -6.78 -1.43 2.68
CA SER A 305 -6.62 -1.95 1.32
C SER A 305 -7.56 -1.27 0.34
N TRP A 306 -7.01 -0.60 -0.68
CA TRP A 306 -7.80 0.01 -1.76
C TRP A 306 -8.51 -1.06 -2.62
N THR A 307 -7.88 -2.22 -2.76
CA THR A 307 -8.45 -3.40 -3.46
C THR A 307 -9.77 -3.86 -2.85
N ALA A 308 -10.06 -3.57 -1.58
CA ALA A 308 -11.36 -3.88 -0.99
C ALA A 308 -12.51 -3.09 -1.62
N TYR A 309 -12.23 -1.85 -2.04
CA TYR A 309 -13.22 -0.94 -2.64
C TYR A 309 -13.20 -0.96 -4.16
N GLN A 310 -12.03 -1.18 -4.76
CA GLN A 310 -11.88 -1.26 -6.22
C GLN A 310 -12.14 -2.68 -6.76
N GLY A 311 -12.00 -3.71 -5.93
CA GLY A 311 -12.20 -5.11 -6.31
C GLY A 311 -13.66 -5.57 -6.28
N ARG A 312 -13.88 -6.85 -6.61
CA ARG A 312 -15.24 -7.44 -6.72
C ARG A 312 -15.60 -8.41 -5.60
N GLY A 313 -14.82 -8.45 -4.52
CA GLY A 313 -15.08 -9.32 -3.37
C GLY A 313 -13.87 -9.60 -2.49
N VAL A 314 -14.07 -10.38 -1.43
CA VAL A 314 -13.01 -10.73 -0.48
C VAL A 314 -11.91 -11.63 -1.06
N GLN A 315 -12.16 -12.39 -2.12
CA GLN A 315 -11.10 -13.16 -2.77
C GLN A 315 -10.20 -12.27 -3.62
N THR A 316 -10.74 -11.20 -4.21
CA THR A 316 -9.96 -10.18 -4.93
C THR A 316 -8.91 -9.57 -4.01
N ILE A 317 -9.28 -9.24 -2.77
CA ILE A 317 -8.35 -8.75 -1.74
C ILE A 317 -7.23 -9.78 -1.52
N VAL A 318 -7.59 -11.05 -1.28
CA VAL A 318 -6.61 -12.10 -1.01
C VAL A 318 -5.70 -12.37 -2.21
N ARG A 319 -6.20 -12.27 -3.43
CA ARG A 319 -5.39 -12.36 -4.65
C ARG A 319 -4.36 -11.24 -4.71
N GLY A 320 -4.74 -10.01 -4.36
CA GLY A 320 -3.81 -8.89 -4.22
C GLY A 320 -2.72 -9.14 -3.17
N LEU A 321 -3.05 -9.80 -2.04
CA LEU A 321 -2.06 -10.18 -1.03
C LEU A 321 -1.06 -11.23 -1.54
N ASP A 322 -1.53 -12.22 -2.31
CA ASP A 322 -0.66 -13.23 -2.94
C ASP A 322 0.27 -12.59 -3.99
N ALA A 323 -0.29 -11.70 -4.81
CA ALA A 323 0.47 -10.92 -5.78
C ALA A 323 1.54 -10.06 -5.10
N ALA A 324 1.20 -9.34 -4.03
CA ALA A 324 2.17 -8.53 -3.30
C ALA A 324 3.33 -9.38 -2.72
N LEU A 325 3.02 -10.54 -2.15
CA LEU A 325 4.04 -11.48 -1.66
C LEU A 325 4.90 -12.07 -2.80
N ALA A 326 4.30 -12.30 -3.97
CA ALA A 326 5.02 -12.75 -5.16
C ALA A 326 5.98 -11.70 -5.70
N VAL A 327 5.56 -10.43 -5.77
CA VAL A 327 6.43 -9.33 -6.18
C VAL A 327 7.62 -9.20 -5.24
N VAL A 328 7.43 -9.30 -3.91
CA VAL A 328 8.56 -9.28 -2.96
C VAL A 328 9.54 -10.45 -3.19
N ARG A 329 9.06 -11.64 -3.57
CA ARG A 329 9.94 -12.77 -3.91
C ARG A 329 10.78 -12.48 -5.15
N VAL A 330 10.16 -11.93 -6.20
CA VAL A 330 10.85 -11.54 -7.44
C VAL A 330 11.89 -10.46 -7.15
N GLU A 331 11.51 -9.42 -6.42
CA GLU A 331 12.41 -8.33 -6.06
C GLU A 331 13.52 -8.80 -5.11
N ALA A 332 13.26 -9.72 -4.16
CA ALA A 332 14.31 -10.31 -3.34
C ALA A 332 15.33 -11.09 -4.18
N ALA A 333 14.88 -11.81 -5.21
CA ALA A 333 15.78 -12.51 -6.13
C ALA A 333 16.64 -11.52 -6.93
N ARG A 334 16.04 -10.42 -7.40
CA ARG A 334 16.72 -9.32 -8.09
C ARG A 334 17.81 -8.69 -7.21
N GLN A 335 17.45 -8.28 -5.99
CA GLN A 335 18.39 -7.68 -5.04
C GLN A 335 19.55 -8.63 -4.69
N CYS A 336 19.28 -9.92 -4.48
CA CYS A 336 20.32 -10.92 -4.21
C CYS A 336 21.24 -11.15 -5.41
N ARG A 337 20.68 -11.19 -6.63
CA ARG A 337 21.44 -11.33 -7.87
C ARG A 337 22.39 -10.17 -8.05
N ASP A 338 21.89 -8.94 -7.92
CA ASP A 338 22.65 -7.73 -8.16
C ASP A 338 23.75 -7.55 -7.12
N ALA A 339 23.49 -7.94 -5.87
CA ALA A 339 24.48 -7.97 -4.80
C ALA A 339 25.44 -9.17 -4.85
N GLY A 340 25.13 -10.21 -5.63
CA GLY A 340 25.88 -11.47 -5.68
C GLY A 340 25.89 -12.24 -4.34
N GLY A 341 24.85 -12.10 -3.52
CA GLY A 341 24.84 -12.52 -2.12
C GLY A 341 23.52 -13.14 -1.65
N ALA A 342 23.57 -13.82 -0.49
CA ALA A 342 22.38 -14.39 0.15
C ALA A 342 21.46 -13.30 0.71
N LEU A 343 20.16 -13.58 0.78
CA LEU A 343 19.17 -12.64 1.30
C LEU A 343 19.46 -12.24 2.75
N ASP A 344 19.73 -10.96 2.96
CA ASP A 344 19.87 -10.33 4.27
C ASP A 344 18.76 -9.29 4.55
N ALA A 345 18.84 -8.62 5.70
CA ALA A 345 17.83 -7.62 6.09
C ALA A 345 17.83 -6.38 5.19
N ALA A 346 18.99 -5.98 4.66
CA ALA A 346 19.11 -4.81 3.79
C ALA A 346 18.52 -5.12 2.41
N LEU A 347 18.86 -6.27 1.84
CA LEU A 347 18.33 -6.73 0.56
C LEU A 347 16.82 -6.99 0.62
N LEU A 348 16.31 -7.58 1.70
CA LEU A 348 14.87 -7.75 1.88
C LEU A 348 14.14 -6.41 2.05
N ARG A 349 14.75 -5.44 2.74
CA ARG A 349 14.20 -4.09 2.84
C ARG A 349 14.10 -3.42 1.48
N GLU A 350 15.12 -3.56 0.64
CA GLU A 350 15.07 -3.04 -0.72
C GLU A 350 14.03 -3.77 -1.58
N ALA A 351 13.88 -5.09 -1.40
CA ALA A 351 12.81 -5.84 -2.06
C ALA A 351 11.40 -5.33 -1.70
N PHE A 352 11.15 -4.98 -0.43
CA PHE A 352 9.88 -4.33 -0.04
C PHE A 352 9.69 -2.98 -0.72
N ARG A 353 10.76 -2.20 -0.85
CA ARG A 353 10.71 -0.88 -1.47
C ARG A 353 10.38 -0.97 -2.95
N SER A 354 11.08 -1.83 -3.69
CA SER A 354 10.84 -2.05 -5.12
C SER A 354 9.45 -2.62 -5.36
N ALA A 355 9.01 -3.57 -4.53
CA ALA A 355 7.66 -4.11 -4.61
C ALA A 355 6.60 -3.02 -4.40
N ASP A 356 6.78 -2.15 -3.41
CA ASP A 356 5.83 -1.06 -3.14
C ASP A 356 5.88 0.07 -4.17
N PHE A 357 7.05 0.32 -4.76
CA PHE A 357 7.17 1.23 -5.91
C PHE A 357 6.30 0.75 -7.06
N LEU A 358 6.47 -0.52 -7.44
CA LEU A 358 5.68 -1.12 -8.50
C LEU A 358 4.18 -1.13 -8.17
N LEU A 359 3.81 -1.63 -6.99
CA LEU A 359 2.40 -1.88 -6.62
C LEU A 359 1.58 -0.63 -6.33
N ASN A 360 2.17 0.43 -5.73
CA ASN A 360 1.40 1.61 -5.32
C ASN A 360 1.81 2.91 -6.03
N HIS A 361 2.91 2.93 -6.79
CA HIS A 361 3.40 4.17 -7.43
C HIS A 361 3.47 4.07 -8.96
N LEU A 362 3.56 2.85 -9.53
CA LEU A 362 3.56 2.65 -10.98
C LEU A 362 2.25 2.05 -11.48
N ALA A 363 1.79 0.94 -10.87
CA ALA A 363 0.62 0.23 -11.34
C ALA A 363 -0.67 1.03 -11.09
N ALA A 364 -1.56 1.04 -12.08
CA ALA A 364 -2.91 1.58 -11.96
C ALA A 364 -3.76 0.66 -11.07
N GLY A 365 -4.24 1.18 -9.94
CA GLY A 365 -4.91 0.39 -8.90
C GLY A 365 -6.23 -0.24 -9.35
N ASP A 366 -6.99 0.44 -10.19
CA ASP A 366 -8.21 -0.06 -10.84
C ASP A 366 -7.91 -1.22 -11.81
N ALA A 367 -6.89 -1.08 -12.66
CA ALA A 367 -6.46 -2.15 -13.56
C ALA A 367 -5.98 -3.40 -12.80
N LEU A 368 -5.27 -3.22 -11.68
CA LEU A 368 -4.92 -4.34 -10.78
C LEU A 368 -6.17 -5.00 -10.20
N ALA A 369 -7.10 -4.21 -9.68
CA ALA A 369 -8.32 -4.71 -9.06
C ALA A 369 -9.17 -5.50 -10.07
N ASP A 370 -9.33 -5.01 -11.29
CA ASP A 370 -10.04 -5.68 -12.38
C ASP A 370 -9.39 -7.02 -12.75
N SER A 371 -8.07 -7.02 -12.93
CA SER A 371 -7.30 -8.23 -13.25
C SER A 371 -7.46 -9.30 -12.15
N TRP A 372 -7.33 -8.90 -10.89
CA TRP A 372 -7.44 -9.81 -9.75
C TRP A 372 -8.87 -10.27 -9.50
N ALA A 373 -9.88 -9.47 -9.85
CA ALA A 373 -11.28 -9.81 -9.63
C ALA A 373 -11.78 -11.02 -10.45
N THR A 374 -11.02 -11.47 -11.45
CA THR A 374 -11.28 -12.70 -12.21
C THR A 374 -11.41 -13.94 -11.31
N VAL A 375 -10.74 -13.95 -10.15
CA VAL A 375 -10.84 -15.04 -9.17
C VAL A 375 -12.23 -15.17 -8.53
N GLU A 376 -13.03 -14.09 -8.56
CA GLU A 376 -14.40 -14.13 -8.04
C GLU A 376 -15.33 -14.92 -8.97
N ASP A 377 -15.08 -14.87 -10.28
CA ASP A 377 -15.91 -15.55 -11.28
C ASP A 377 -15.57 -17.05 -11.38
N ALA A 378 -14.28 -17.41 -11.23
CA ALA A 378 -13.79 -18.78 -11.37
C ALA A 378 -14.39 -19.78 -10.35
N SER A 379 -14.72 -19.31 -9.13
CA SER A 379 -15.26 -20.19 -8.09
C SER A 379 -16.69 -20.67 -8.36
N HIS A 380 -17.41 -20.07 -9.31
CA HIS A 380 -18.76 -20.54 -9.70
C HIS A 380 -18.73 -21.80 -10.57
N ILE A 381 -17.59 -22.11 -11.20
CA ILE A 381 -17.48 -23.22 -12.16
C ILE A 381 -17.16 -24.55 -11.46
N GLU A 382 -16.45 -24.52 -10.32
CA GLU A 382 -16.04 -25.74 -9.61
C GLU A 382 -17.15 -26.35 -8.73
N ASP A 383 -18.16 -25.58 -8.32
CA ASP A 383 -19.25 -26.05 -7.42
C ASP A 383 -20.46 -26.67 -8.18
N GLY A 384 -20.41 -26.82 -9.51
CA GLY A 384 -21.30 -27.72 -10.27
C GLY A 384 -22.80 -27.39 -10.30
N ASP A 385 -23.25 -26.26 -9.74
CA ASP A 385 -24.67 -25.87 -9.74
C ASP A 385 -24.98 -24.93 -10.92
N ASP A 386 -25.34 -25.53 -12.05
CA ASP A 386 -25.88 -24.85 -13.23
C ASP A 386 -27.28 -24.28 -12.92
N ARG A 387 -27.29 -23.05 -12.42
CA ARG A 387 -28.44 -22.14 -12.56
C ARG A 387 -27.98 -20.81 -13.13
N SER A 388 -27.61 -20.88 -14.40
CA SER A 388 -27.39 -19.76 -15.29
C SER A 388 -28.66 -18.90 -15.46
N VAL A 389 -28.80 -17.86 -14.63
CA VAL A 389 -29.53 -16.64 -15.00
C VAL A 389 -28.73 -15.43 -14.51
N VAL A 390 -27.82 -14.94 -15.35
CA VAL A 390 -27.42 -13.54 -15.29
C VAL A 390 -27.44 -13.00 -16.72
N ALA A 391 -28.53 -12.32 -17.04
CA ALA A 391 -28.61 -11.43 -18.17
C ALA A 391 -27.57 -10.32 -17.98
N ARG A 392 -26.68 -10.15 -18.97
CA ARG A 392 -25.87 -8.94 -19.11
C ARG A 392 -26.80 -7.77 -19.40
N ALA A 393 -27.22 -7.04 -18.36
CA ALA A 393 -27.78 -5.71 -18.54
C ALA A 393 -26.60 -4.75 -18.69
N GLY A 394 -26.41 -4.24 -19.90
CA GLY A 394 -25.56 -3.08 -20.15
C GLY A 394 -26.19 -1.88 -19.47
N LEU A 395 -25.53 -1.38 -18.42
CA LEU A 395 -25.76 -0.04 -17.91
C LEU A 395 -24.91 0.90 -18.76
N THR A 396 -25.54 1.52 -19.76
CA THR A 396 -25.06 2.78 -20.31
C THR A 396 -25.39 3.86 -19.28
N LEU A 397 -24.35 4.49 -18.73
CA LEU A 397 -24.48 5.75 -18.01
C LEU A 397 -24.74 6.84 -19.06
N ASP A 398 -25.98 7.33 -19.13
CA ASP A 398 -26.29 8.53 -19.89
C ASP A 398 -25.99 9.78 -19.04
N ASP A 399 -25.43 10.78 -19.71
CA ASP A 399 -25.03 12.09 -19.21
C ASP A 399 -26.18 12.86 -18.53
N ALA A 400 -25.88 13.48 -17.39
CA ALA A 400 -26.64 14.60 -16.81
C ALA A 400 -25.67 15.63 -16.21
#